data_AF-A0A7X9Q2C6-F1
#
_entry.id   AF-A0A7X9Q2C6-F1
#
_cell.length_a   1.000
_cell.length_b   1.000
_cell.length_c   1.000
_cell.angle_alpha   90.00
_cell.angle_beta   90.00
_cell.angle_gamma   90.00
#
_symmetry.space_group_name_H-M   'P 1'
#
loop_
_entity.id
_entity.type
_entity.pdbx_description
1 polymer ?
#
loop_
_entity_poly.entity_id
_entity_poly.type
_entity_poly.pdbx_seq_one_letter_code
_entity_poly.pdbx_strand_id
1 'polypeptide(L)' 'MATLRLFAAARESAGTGKAQFDGATVSDVLSAAVASYGEGFQAVLASCRVWVNGDPAEPHTAVGAADEVAVLPPVSGGCT' A
#
# COMPACT_ATOMS: atom_id res chain seq x y z
N MET A 1 1.89 2.43 14.17
CA MET A 1 2.40 2.76 12.82
C MET A 1 2.77 1.51 12.04
N ALA A 2 1.93 1.10 11.10
CA ALA A 2 2.26 0.05 10.14
C ALA A 2 3.18 0.61 9.05
N THR A 3 3.97 -0.27 8.43
CA THR A 3 4.90 0.12 7.36
C THR A 3 4.22 -0.04 6.00
N LEU A 4 3.99 1.05 5.27
CA LEU A 4 3.49 1.01 3.89
C LEU A 4 4.66 1.01 2.91
N ARG A 5 4.72 -0.02 2.04
CA ARG A 5 5.70 -0.13 0.96
C ARG A 5 5.04 0.03 -0.39
N LEU A 6 5.63 0.89 -1.19
CA LEU A 6 5.10 1.31 -2.48
C LEU A 6 6.08 0.90 -3.57
N PHE A 7 5.54 0.33 -4.64
CA PHE A 7 6.32 -0.17 -5.77
C PHE A 7 5.84 0.46 -7.09
N ALA A 8 6.77 0.62 -8.04
CA ALA A 8 6.52 1.15 -9.38
C ALA A 8 5.63 2.41 -9.38
N ALA A 9 4.48 2.40 -10.06
CA ALA A 9 3.58 3.55 -10.17
C ALA A 9 3.11 4.08 -8.81
N ALA A 10 2.95 3.21 -7.80
CA ALA A 10 2.54 3.64 -6.46
C ALA A 10 3.65 4.47 -5.78
N ARG A 11 4.92 4.09 -5.99
CA ARG A 11 6.09 4.85 -5.50
C ARG A 11 6.20 6.19 -6.20
N GLU A 12 6.07 6.21 -7.53
CA GLU A 12 6.15 7.44 -8.32
C GLU A 12 5.07 8.44 -7.89
N SER A 13 3.83 7.96 -7.70
CA SER A 13 2.73 8.82 -7.25
C SER A 13 2.91 9.33 -5.82
N ALA A 14 3.50 8.54 -4.92
CA ALA A 14 3.73 8.95 -3.55
C ALA A 14 5.04 9.73 -3.35
N GLY A 15 5.94 9.74 -4.34
CA GLY A 15 7.29 10.30 -4.23
C GLY A 15 8.22 9.53 -3.27
N THR A 16 7.74 8.46 -2.62
CA THR A 16 8.49 7.64 -1.67
C THR A 16 8.21 6.15 -1.88
N GLY A 17 9.22 5.30 -1.61
CA GLY A 17 9.07 3.85 -1.66
C GLY A 17 8.62 3.22 -0.34
N LYS A 18 8.70 3.96 0.76
CA LYS A 18 8.37 3.49 2.10
C LYS A 18 7.83 4.66 2.93
N ALA A 19 6.73 4.42 3.64
CA ALA A 19 6.15 5.36 4.57
C ALA A 19 5.56 4.64 5.78
N GLN A 20 5.31 5.37 6.85
CA GLN A 20 4.68 4.84 8.05
C GLN A 20 3.37 5.59 8.30
N PHE A 21 2.31 4.84 8.52
CA PHE A 21 1.00 5.38 8.84
C PHE A 21 0.44 4.67 10.07
N ASP A 22 -0.24 5.41 10.93
CA ASP A 22 -1.05 4.80 11.98
C ASP A 22 -2.36 4.29 11.37
N GLY A 23 -2.72 3.08 11.77
CA GLY A 23 -3.99 2.48 11.46
C GLY A 23 -4.11 1.07 11.98
N ALA A 24 -5.34 0.66 12.28
CA ALA A 24 -5.65 -0.68 12.80
C ALA A 24 -5.96 -1.69 11.70
N THR A 25 -6.21 -1.22 10.46
CA THR A 25 -6.51 -2.04 9.30
C THR A 25 -5.80 -1.53 8.06
N VAL A 26 -5.67 -2.39 7.05
CA VAL A 26 -5.13 -2.01 5.73
C VAL A 26 -5.84 -0.79 5.16
N SER A 27 -7.18 -0.76 5.20
CA SER A 27 -7.96 0.36 4.69
C SER A 27 -7.68 1.67 5.42
N ASP A 28 -7.43 1.63 6.72
CA ASP A 28 -7.11 2.81 7.52
C ASP A 28 -5.75 3.40 7.11
N VAL A 29 -4.74 2.52 6.99
CA VAL A 29 -3.40 2.86 6.49
C VAL A 29 -3.46 3.45 5.07
N LEU A 30 -4.23 2.83 4.18
CA LEU A 30 -4.39 3.30 2.79
C LEU A 30 -5.15 4.62 2.71
N SER A 31 -6.19 4.81 3.53
CA SER A 31 -6.94 6.06 3.58
C SER A 31 -6.06 7.21 4.08
N ALA A 32 -5.26 6.99 5.12
CA ALA A 32 -4.27 7.95 5.60
C ALA A 32 -3.23 8.28 4.51
N ALA A 33 -2.76 7.27 3.77
CA ALA A 33 -1.85 7.47 2.66
C ALA A 33 -2.48 8.29 1.52
N VAL A 34 -3.72 8.00 1.13
CA VAL A 34 -4.46 8.78 0.12
C VAL A 34 -4.67 10.22 0.58
N ALA A 35 -5.00 10.46 1.84
CA ALA A 35 -5.12 11.81 2.39
C ALA A 35 -3.79 12.58 2.33
N SER A 36 -2.65 11.88 2.47
CA SER A 36 -1.32 12.48 2.44
C SER A 36 -0.76 12.69 1.04
N TYR A 37 -1.03 11.79 0.09
CA TYR A 37 -0.49 11.83 -1.28
C TYR A 37 -1.46 12.40 -2.31
N GLY A 38 -2.76 12.41 -2.00
CA GLY A 38 -3.82 12.92 -2.86
C GLY A 38 -4.40 11.89 -3.83
N GLU A 39 -5.25 12.42 -4.72
CA GLU A 39 -6.14 11.65 -5.61
C GLU A 39 -5.38 10.80 -6.64
N GLY A 40 -4.19 11.25 -7.08
CA GLY A 40 -3.35 10.50 -8.01
C GLY A 40 -2.92 9.14 -7.46
N PHE A 41 -2.64 9.08 -6.15
CA PHE A 41 -2.29 7.84 -5.48
C PHE A 41 -3.50 6.91 -5.34
N GLN A 42 -4.68 7.47 -5.06
CA GLN A 42 -5.94 6.72 -5.01
C GLN A 42 -6.26 6.03 -6.34
N ALA A 43 -6.04 6.71 -7.46
CA ALA A 43 -6.25 6.15 -8.79
C ALA A 43 -5.33 4.94 -9.06
N VAL A 44 -4.07 5.03 -8.63
CA VAL A 44 -3.12 3.91 -8.72
C VAL A 44 -3.56 2.76 -7.82
N LEU A 45 -3.92 3.05 -6.57
CA LEU A 45 -4.39 2.05 -5.60
C LEU A 45 -5.59 1.25 -6.11
N ALA A 46 -6.52 1.87 -6.83
CA ALA A 46 -7.72 1.20 -7.36
C ALA A 46 -7.38 0.04 -8.31
N SER A 47 -6.22 0.08 -8.97
CA SER A 47 -5.74 -1.00 -9.84
C SER A 47 -4.74 -1.93 -9.14
N CYS A 48 -4.22 -1.54 -7.98
CA CYS A 48 -3.21 -2.30 -7.24
C CYS A 48 -3.83 -3.38 -6.35
N ARG A 49 -3.00 -4.34 -5.97
CA ARG A 49 -3.32 -5.32 -4.94
C ARG A 49 -2.45 -5.09 -3.70
N VAL A 50 -2.93 -5.54 -2.55
CA VAL A 50 -2.30 -5.28 -1.24
C VAL A 50 -1.87 -6.59 -0.59
N TRP A 51 -0.69 -6.59 -0.01
CA TRP A 51 -0.14 -7.70 0.76
C TRP A 51 0.20 -7.22 2.16
N VAL A 52 -0.03 -8.07 3.16
CA VAL A 52 0.40 -7.86 4.54
C VAL A 52 1.38 -8.98 4.88
N ASN A 53 2.61 -8.61 5.27
CA ASN A 53 3.68 -9.55 5.61
C ASN A 53 3.96 -10.65 4.55
N GLY A 54 3.72 -10.34 3.28
CA GLY A 54 3.93 -11.27 2.17
C GLY A 54 2.71 -12.13 1.80
N ASP A 55 1.58 -11.98 2.49
CA ASP A 55 0.32 -12.67 2.17
C ASP A 55 -0.71 -11.69 1.58
N PRO A 56 -1.50 -12.07 0.55
CA PRO A 56 -2.52 -11.20 -0.01
C PRO A 56 -3.56 -10.83 1.06
N ALA A 57 -3.75 -9.53 1.26
CA ALA A 57 -4.59 -9.00 2.33
C ALA A 57 -5.76 -8.19 1.77
N GLU A 58 -6.92 -8.39 2.38
CA GLU A 58 -8.09 -7.59 2.10
C GLU A 58 -8.04 -6.24 2.83
N PRO A 59 -8.78 -5.21 2.38
CA PRO A 59 -8.77 -3.88 3.01
C PRO A 59 -9.18 -3.89 4.48
N HIS A 60 -9.98 -4.85 4.90
CA HIS A 60 -10.46 -4.99 6.28
C HIS A 60 -9.52 -5.85 7.15
N THR A 61 -8.40 -6.33 6.60
CA THR A 61 -7.39 -7.08 7.35
C THR A 61 -6.80 -6.18 8.43
N ALA A 62 -6.76 -6.69 9.67
CA ALA A 62 -6.14 -5.99 10.78
C ALA A 62 -4.62 -5.91 10.58
N VAL A 63 -4.05 -4.75 10.86
CA VAL A 63 -2.60 -4.51 10.79
C VAL A 63 -2.13 -3.85 12.08
N GLY A 64 -1.00 -4.32 12.58
CA GLY A 64 -0.30 -3.81 13.74
C GLY A 64 0.96 -3.02 13.35
N ALA A 65 1.64 -2.51 14.38
CA ALA A 65 2.87 -1.72 14.18
C ALA A 65 4.06 -2.54 13.65
N ALA A 66 4.02 -3.86 13.81
CA ALA A 66 5.04 -4.76 13.27
C ALA A 66 4.74 -5.21 11.83
N ASP A 67 3.56 -4.90 11.31
CA ASP A 67 3.12 -5.40 10.01
C ASP A 67 3.57 -4.50 8.87
N GLU A 68 3.94 -5.15 7.77
CA GLU A 68 4.31 -4.50 6.52
C GLU A 68 3.19 -4.64 5.49
N VAL A 69 2.63 -3.52 5.09
CA VAL A 69 1.60 -3.40 4.04
C VAL A 69 2.30 -3.04 2.73
N ALA A 70 2.32 -3.95 1.77
CA ALA A 70 2.89 -3.72 0.45
C ALA A 70 1.79 -3.47 -0.59
N VAL A 71 1.90 -2.37 -1.34
CA VAL A 71 1.03 -2.07 -2.48
C VAL A 71 1.77 -2.47 -3.74
N LEU A 72 1.28 -3.52 -4.39
CA LEU A 72 1.81 -4.01 -5.64
C LEU A 72 0.85 -3.70 -6.77
N PRO A 73 1.22 -2.82 -7.72
CA PRO A 73 0.49 -2.71 -8.98
C PRO A 73 0.47 -4.06 -9.71
N PRO A 74 -0.50 -4.28 -10.62
CA PRO A 74 -0.61 -5.53 -11.36
C PRO A 74 0.72 -5.76 -12.06
N VAL A 75 1.42 -6.82 -11.66
CA VAL A 75 2.73 -7.14 -12.21
C VAL A 75 2.53 -7.42 -13.70
N SER A 76 3.26 -6.71 -14.57
CA SER A 76 3.61 -7.29 -15.86
C SER A 76 4.54 -8.45 -15.51
N GLY A 77 4.00 -9.67 -15.48
CA GLY A 77 4.74 -10.86 -15.11
C GLY A 77 6.01 -10.97 -15.94
N GLY A 78 7.15 -10.78 -15.29
CA GLY A 78 8.45 -10.85 -15.92
C GLY A 78 9.35 -11.69 -15.06
N CYS A 79 9.16 -13.01 -15.10
CA CYS A 79 10.21 -13.99 -14.81
C CYS A 79 9.95 -15.26 -15.64
N THR A 80 10.71 -15.33 -16.74
CA THR A 80 11.07 -16.47 -17.60
C THR A 80 9.98 -17.13 -18.45
#